data_AF-A0A2H1EBY9-F1
#
_entry.id   AF-A0A2H1EBY9-F1
#
_cell.length_a   1.000
_cell.length_b   1.000
_cell.length_c   1.000
_cell.angle_alpha   90.00
_cell.angle_beta   90.00
_cell.angle_gamma   90.00
#
_symmetry.space_group_name_H-M   'P 1'
#
loop_
_entity.id
_entity.type
_entity.pdbx_description
1 polymer ?
#
loop_
_entity_poly.entity_id
_entity_poly.type
_entity_poly.pdbx_seq_one_letter_code
_entity_poly.pdbx_strand_id
1 'polypeptide(L)'
;MTSELIVFIAAILLGILLYWRESKGNRGYRFLDKMLNSKDLQMGLTDRKGFVYQQTFLLRLVFVTAFFLIATVILQLIIPITIGVVSVFISMIIGTVIGTYVAGFIIKSTEIIEEQSELIEGMVEDSIGKGKEFIENLTTENITPISEKKTEEGSKKEEKSARERLKDKGLL
;
A
#
# COMPACT_ATOMS: atom_id res chain seq x y z
N MET A 1 -30.51 8.31 7.54
CA MET A 1 -29.41 7.76 8.37
C MET A 1 -29.05 6.33 8.01
N THR A 2 -29.90 5.30 8.23
CA THR A 2 -29.51 3.89 7.94
C THR A 2 -29.35 3.59 6.46
N SER A 3 -30.29 4.00 5.60
CA SER A 3 -30.22 3.79 4.16
C SER A 3 -29.08 4.57 3.48
N GLU A 4 -28.84 5.81 3.91
CA GLU A 4 -27.74 6.63 3.39
C GLU A 4 -26.37 6.01 3.68
N LEU A 5 -26.18 5.45 4.87
CA LEU A 5 -24.95 4.76 5.25
C LEU A 5 -24.73 3.50 4.41
N ILE A 6 -25.79 2.72 4.16
CA ILE A 6 -25.72 1.54 3.28
C ILE A 6 -25.31 1.95 1.87
N VAL A 7 -25.91 3.01 1.31
CA VAL A 7 -25.55 3.51 -0.02
C VAL A 7 -24.12 4.03 -0.05
N PHE A 8 -23.68 4.71 1.01
CA PHE A 8 -22.31 5.19 1.12
C PHE A 8 -21.29 4.03 1.13
N ILE A 9 -21.52 2.98 1.91
CA ILE A 9 -20.67 1.77 1.93
C ILE A 9 -20.68 1.09 0.55
N ALA A 10 -21.87 0.94 -0.06
CA ALA A 10 -22.00 0.38 -1.40
C ALA A 10 -21.22 1.20 -2.44
N ALA A 11 -21.22 2.53 -2.32
CA ALA A 11 -20.46 3.42 -3.20
C ALA A 11 -18.94 3.26 -3.03
N ILE A 12 -18.45 3.02 -1.82
CA ILE A 12 -17.03 2.68 -1.56
C ILE A 12 -16.68 1.38 -2.26
N LEU A 13 -17.47 0.32 -2.06
CA LEU A 13 -17.25 -0.98 -2.70
C LEU A 13 -17.31 -0.88 -4.23
N LEU A 14 -18.24 -0.09 -4.76
CA LEU A 14 -18.32 0.22 -6.19
C LEU A 14 -17.04 0.89 -6.68
N GLY A 15 -16.52 1.89 -5.95
CA GLY A 15 -15.26 2.56 -6.28
C GLY A 15 -14.08 1.61 -6.32
N ILE A 16 -13.99 0.68 -5.36
CA ILE A 16 -12.96 -0.37 -5.35
C ILE A 16 -13.09 -1.27 -6.58
N LEU A 17 -14.30 -1.74 -6.87
CA LEU A 17 -14.57 -2.63 -7.99
C LEU A 17 -14.26 -1.95 -9.33
N LEU A 18 -14.66 -0.69 -9.51
CA LEU A 18 -14.37 0.08 -10.72
C LEU A 18 -12.86 0.24 -10.93
N TYR A 19 -12.14 0.63 -9.87
CA TYR A 19 -10.69 0.79 -9.94
C TYR A 19 -9.99 -0.53 -10.30
N TRP A 20 -10.39 -1.65 -9.68
CA TRP A 20 -9.82 -2.96 -9.97
C TRP A 20 -10.17 -3.49 -11.37
N ARG A 21 -11.40 -3.26 -11.82
CA ARG A 21 -11.80 -3.66 -13.17
C ARG A 21 -11.03 -2.88 -14.23
N GLU A 22 -10.81 -1.59 -14.00
CA GLU A 22 -10.09 -0.73 -14.92
C GLU A 22 -8.57 -0.97 -14.89
N SER A 23 -7.99 -1.36 -13.75
CA SER A 23 -6.57 -1.74 -13.68
C SER A 23 -6.23 -2.98 -14.52
N LYS A 24 -7.19 -3.90 -14.66
CA LYS A 24 -7.09 -5.07 -15.54
C LYS A 24 -7.32 -4.75 -17.02
N GLY A 25 -7.99 -3.64 -17.34
CA GLY A 25 -8.20 -3.22 -18.73
C GLY A 25 -9.02 -1.95 -18.88
N ASN A 26 -8.60 -1.08 -19.80
CA ASN A 26 -9.15 0.26 -20.03
C ASN A 26 -9.91 0.40 -21.37
N ARG A 27 -10.54 -0.68 -21.85
CA ARG A 27 -11.18 -0.72 -23.18
C ARG A 27 -12.22 0.39 -23.38
N GLY A 28 -13.03 0.67 -22.36
CA GLY A 28 -14.05 1.73 -22.42
C GLY A 28 -13.42 3.13 -22.54
N TYR A 29 -12.36 3.39 -21.79
CA TYR A 29 -11.63 4.66 -21.86
C TYR A 29 -10.98 4.85 -23.23
N ARG A 30 -10.29 3.82 -23.74
CA ARG A 30 -9.69 3.85 -25.09
C ARG A 30 -10.70 4.07 -26.21
N PHE A 31 -11.92 3.55 -26.06
CA PHE A 31 -12.98 3.78 -27.03
C PHE A 31 -13.36 5.27 -27.07
N LEU A 32 -13.56 5.90 -25.91
CA LEU A 32 -13.87 7.33 -25.85
C LEU A 32 -12.68 8.19 -26.30
N ASP A 33 -11.46 7.83 -25.92
CA ASP A 33 -10.24 8.50 -26.35
C ASP A 33 -10.11 8.49 -27.88
N LYS A 34 -10.31 7.33 -28.52
CA LYS A 34 -10.29 7.21 -29.99
C LYS A 34 -11.41 8.01 -30.68
N MET A 35 -12.55 8.18 -30.02
CA MET A 35 -13.69 8.93 -30.55
C MET A 35 -13.50 10.44 -30.44
N LEU A 36 -12.86 10.91 -29.35
CA LEU A 36 -12.75 12.33 -29.01
C LEU A 36 -11.42 12.96 -29.44
N ASN A 37 -10.35 12.17 -29.55
CA ASN A 37 -9.00 12.65 -29.85
C ASN A 37 -8.53 12.28 -31.26
N SER A 38 -7.70 13.16 -31.84
CA SER A 38 -6.99 12.89 -33.10
C SER A 38 -5.94 11.79 -32.92
N LYS A 39 -5.49 11.17 -34.02
CA LYS A 39 -4.51 10.07 -33.98
C LYS A 39 -3.22 10.44 -33.24
N ASP A 40 -2.84 11.71 -33.26
CA ASP A 40 -1.62 12.22 -32.62
C ASP A 40 -1.79 12.42 -31.10
N LEU A 41 -3.02 12.60 -30.60
CA LEU A 41 -3.36 12.76 -29.19
C LEU A 41 -3.97 11.50 -28.57
N GLN A 42 -4.05 10.41 -29.33
CA GLN A 42 -4.55 9.14 -28.84
C GLN A 42 -3.60 8.51 -27.84
N MET A 43 -4.19 7.85 -26.87
CA MET A 43 -3.49 7.15 -25.83
C MET A 43 -2.64 6.00 -26.40
N GLY A 44 -1.40 5.86 -25.88
CA GLY A 44 -0.46 4.83 -26.31
C GLY A 44 -0.96 3.39 -26.06
N LEU A 45 -0.51 2.44 -26.88
CA LEU A 45 -0.96 1.03 -26.83
C LEU A 45 -0.61 0.31 -25.52
N THR A 46 0.38 0.78 -24.78
CA THR A 46 0.84 0.20 -23.50
C THR A 46 0.27 0.92 -22.27
N ASP A 47 -0.32 2.10 -22.45
CA ASP A 47 -0.84 2.90 -21.33
C ASP A 47 -2.15 2.28 -20.80
N ARG A 48 -2.26 2.22 -19.46
CA ARG A 48 -3.38 1.64 -18.71
C ARG A 48 -4.29 2.68 -18.09
N LYS A 49 -3.98 3.98 -18.21
CA LYS A 49 -4.84 5.07 -17.76
C LYS A 49 -6.31 4.89 -18.16
N GLY A 50 -7.18 5.22 -17.24
CA GLY A 50 -8.62 5.10 -17.40
C GLY A 50 -9.36 6.33 -16.89
N PHE A 51 -10.67 6.17 -16.70
CA PHE A 51 -11.52 7.15 -16.04
C PHE A 51 -11.11 7.37 -14.59
N VAL A 52 -10.69 6.30 -13.93
CA VAL A 52 -10.37 6.28 -12.51
C VAL A 52 -8.96 5.75 -12.25
N TYR A 53 -8.58 4.66 -12.92
CA TYR A 53 -7.25 4.07 -12.78
C TYR A 53 -6.14 4.98 -13.33
N GLN A 54 -5.09 5.20 -12.53
CA GLN A 54 -3.97 6.12 -12.82
C GLN A 54 -4.38 7.57 -13.17
N GLN A 55 -5.62 7.96 -12.89
CA GLN A 55 -6.12 9.30 -13.19
C GLN A 55 -5.85 10.28 -12.05
N THR A 56 -5.55 11.54 -12.41
CA THR A 56 -5.42 12.64 -11.45
C THR A 56 -6.74 12.88 -10.71
N PHE A 57 -6.66 13.39 -9.48
CA PHE A 57 -7.83 13.61 -8.62
C PHE A 57 -8.93 14.40 -9.34
N LEU A 58 -8.58 15.53 -9.96
CA LEU A 58 -9.54 16.42 -10.62
C LEU A 58 -10.31 15.70 -11.73
N LEU A 59 -9.60 15.04 -12.65
CA LEU A 59 -10.25 14.36 -13.76
C LEU A 59 -11.04 13.13 -13.29
N ARG A 60 -10.53 12.42 -12.27
CA ARG A 60 -11.26 11.33 -11.63
C ARG A 60 -12.59 11.81 -11.04
N LEU A 61 -12.57 12.93 -10.31
CA LEU A 61 -13.77 13.54 -9.74
C LEU A 61 -14.76 13.92 -10.83
N VAL A 62 -14.29 14.55 -11.91
CA VAL A 62 -15.13 14.92 -13.07
C VAL A 62 -15.79 13.68 -13.68
N PHE A 63 -15.02 12.61 -13.94
CA PHE A 63 -15.56 11.39 -14.54
C PHE A 63 -16.55 10.67 -13.61
N VAL A 64 -16.24 10.54 -12.32
CA VAL A 64 -17.15 9.92 -11.34
C VAL A 64 -18.45 10.73 -11.23
N THR A 65 -18.34 12.06 -11.15
CA THR A 65 -19.51 12.95 -11.08
C THR A 65 -20.34 12.86 -12.36
N ALA A 66 -19.72 12.89 -13.54
CA ALA A 66 -20.41 12.74 -14.81
C ALA A 66 -21.11 11.38 -14.93
N PHE A 67 -20.47 10.29 -14.51
CA PHE A 67 -21.07 8.97 -14.47
C PHE A 67 -22.34 8.94 -13.62
N PHE A 68 -22.28 9.48 -12.39
CA PHE A 68 -23.46 9.52 -11.52
C PHE A 68 -24.53 10.50 -12.02
N LEU A 69 -24.16 11.62 -12.66
CA LEU A 69 -25.12 12.52 -13.29
C LEU A 69 -25.91 11.78 -14.38
N ILE A 70 -25.21 11.10 -15.28
CA ILE A 70 -25.85 10.33 -16.36
C ILE A 70 -26.74 9.23 -15.76
N ALA A 71 -26.24 8.48 -14.77
CA ALA A 71 -27.01 7.44 -14.10
C ALA A 71 -28.28 8.00 -13.44
N THR A 72 -28.18 9.16 -12.79
CA THR A 72 -29.32 9.81 -12.12
C THR A 72 -30.35 10.30 -13.13
N VAL A 73 -29.93 10.87 -14.27
CA VAL A 73 -30.84 11.27 -15.35
C VAL A 73 -31.58 10.06 -15.93
N ILE A 74 -30.90 8.92 -16.09
CA ILE A 74 -31.54 7.67 -16.55
C ILE A 74 -32.54 7.15 -15.51
N LEU A 75 -32.14 7.11 -14.23
CA LEU A 75 -33.00 6.70 -13.11
C LEU A 75 -34.22 7.61 -12.92
N GLN A 76 -34.08 8.90 -13.25
CA GLN A 76 -35.17 9.88 -13.17
C GLN A 76 -36.34 9.54 -14.10
N LEU A 77 -36.09 8.82 -15.21
CA LEU A 77 -37.18 8.36 -16.09
C LEU A 77 -38.15 7.40 -15.38
N ILE A 78 -37.71 6.80 -14.26
CA ILE A 78 -38.46 5.81 -13.49
C ILE A 78 -38.90 6.39 -12.13
N ILE A 79 -38.07 7.22 -11.49
CA ILE A 79 -38.27 7.71 -10.11
C ILE A 79 -38.27 9.25 -10.06
N PRO A 80 -39.29 9.90 -9.45
CA PRO A 80 -39.30 11.36 -9.29
C PRO A 80 -38.24 11.86 -8.28
N ILE A 81 -37.62 13.01 -8.59
CA ILE A 81 -36.56 13.60 -7.75
C ILE A 81 -37.16 14.20 -6.48
N THR A 82 -36.64 13.79 -5.32
CA THR A 82 -36.92 14.39 -4.01
C THR A 82 -35.62 14.91 -3.38
N ILE A 83 -35.72 15.75 -2.34
CA ILE A 83 -34.56 16.34 -1.65
C ILE A 83 -33.57 15.27 -1.14
N GLY A 84 -34.07 14.09 -0.77
CA GLY A 84 -33.22 12.96 -0.35
C GLY A 84 -32.28 12.43 -1.43
N VAL A 85 -32.62 12.62 -2.71
CA VAL A 85 -31.79 12.16 -3.85
C VAL A 85 -30.47 12.92 -3.91
N VAL A 86 -30.45 14.20 -3.53
CA VAL A 86 -29.23 15.03 -3.55
C VAL A 86 -28.22 14.57 -2.49
N SER A 87 -28.69 14.27 -1.27
CA SER A 87 -27.84 13.72 -0.20
C SER A 87 -27.21 12.38 -0.61
N VAL A 88 -28.04 11.50 -1.18
CA VAL A 88 -27.60 10.19 -1.68
C VAL A 88 -26.60 10.35 -2.83
N PHE A 89 -26.83 11.30 -3.73
CA PHE A 89 -25.94 11.61 -4.85
C PHE A 89 -24.54 12.04 -4.39
N ILE A 90 -24.47 12.99 -3.46
CA ILE A 90 -23.18 13.44 -2.90
C ILE A 90 -22.46 12.29 -2.19
N SER A 91 -23.20 11.50 -1.40
CA SER A 91 -22.64 10.33 -0.71
C SER A 91 -22.08 9.30 -1.68
N MET A 92 -22.75 9.06 -2.82
CA MET A 92 -22.27 8.16 -3.86
C MET A 92 -20.95 8.65 -4.48
N ILE A 93 -20.86 9.93 -4.84
CA ILE A 93 -19.63 10.49 -5.42
C ILE A 93 -18.47 10.39 -4.43
N ILE A 94 -18.66 10.87 -3.19
CA ILE A 94 -17.61 10.87 -2.18
C ILE A 94 -17.19 9.43 -1.85
N GLY A 95 -18.15 8.53 -1.63
CA GLY A 95 -17.89 7.13 -1.34
C GLY A 95 -17.11 6.45 -2.46
N THR A 96 -17.52 6.64 -3.72
CA THR A 96 -16.81 6.09 -4.87
C THR A 96 -15.40 6.66 -4.98
N VAL A 97 -15.20 7.98 -4.86
CA VAL A 97 -13.85 8.57 -4.91
C VAL A 97 -12.97 7.97 -3.81
N ILE A 98 -13.45 7.88 -2.57
CA ILE A 98 -12.72 7.24 -1.46
C ILE A 98 -12.37 5.80 -1.80
N GLY A 99 -13.33 5.00 -2.26
CA GLY A 99 -13.12 3.61 -2.65
C GLY A 99 -12.01 3.43 -3.69
N THR A 100 -11.91 4.36 -4.64
CA THR A 100 -10.86 4.30 -5.67
C THR A 100 -9.46 4.59 -5.14
N TYR A 101 -9.34 5.42 -4.09
CA TYR A 101 -8.06 5.63 -3.40
C TYR A 101 -7.68 4.45 -2.53
N VAL A 102 -8.65 3.86 -1.83
CA VAL A 102 -8.44 2.63 -1.06
C VAL A 102 -7.93 1.51 -1.98
N ALA A 103 -8.56 1.32 -3.13
CA ALA A 103 -8.12 0.32 -4.10
C ALA A 103 -6.73 0.60 -4.69
N GLY A 104 -6.44 1.87 -5.00
CA GLY A 104 -5.11 2.27 -5.47
C GLY A 104 -4.02 2.01 -4.44
N PHE A 105 -4.31 2.26 -3.16
CA PHE A 105 -3.40 1.94 -2.06
C PHE A 105 -3.16 0.43 -1.96
N ILE A 106 -4.23 -0.38 -1.93
CA ILE A 106 -4.12 -1.85 -1.82
C ILE A 106 -3.29 -2.43 -2.96
N ILE A 107 -3.60 -2.07 -4.22
CA ILE A 107 -2.91 -2.60 -5.38
C ILE A 107 -1.44 -2.18 -5.40
N LYS A 108 -1.15 -0.91 -5.08
CA LYS A 108 0.23 -0.41 -5.04
C LYS A 108 1.03 -1.04 -3.90
N SER A 109 0.41 -1.28 -2.75
CA SER A 109 1.04 -1.98 -1.64
C SER A 109 1.38 -3.42 -2.00
N THR A 110 0.52 -4.14 -2.72
CA THR A 110 0.83 -5.50 -3.20
C THR A 110 2.05 -5.51 -4.12
N GLU A 111 2.13 -4.57 -5.07
CA GLU A 111 3.25 -4.45 -6.00
C GLU A 111 4.59 -4.15 -5.28
N ILE A 112 4.58 -3.24 -4.30
CA ILE A 112 5.77 -2.92 -3.49
C ILE A 112 6.19 -4.11 -2.62
N ILE A 113 5.23 -4.86 -2.06
CA ILE A 113 5.53 -6.04 -1.24
C ILE A 113 6.18 -7.13 -2.10
N GLU A 114 5.72 -7.34 -3.33
CA GLU A 114 6.29 -8.34 -4.25
C GLU A 114 7.73 -7.96 -4.63
N GLU A 115 7.96 -6.71 -5.04
CA GLU A 115 9.30 -6.21 -5.37
C GLU A 115 10.27 -6.25 -4.19
N GLN A 116 9.81 -5.91 -2.98
CA GLN A 116 10.65 -6.02 -1.78
C GLN A 116 10.84 -7.46 -1.31
N SER A 117 9.90 -8.36 -1.58
CA SER A 117 10.06 -9.78 -1.22
C SER A 117 11.18 -10.44 -2.02
N GLU A 118 11.30 -10.17 -3.33
CA GLU A 118 12.40 -10.67 -4.15
C GLU A 118 13.77 -10.14 -3.67
N LEU A 119 13.84 -8.85 -3.28
CA LEU A 119 15.05 -8.25 -2.73
C LEU A 119 15.41 -8.82 -1.35
N ILE A 120 14.43 -9.06 -0.49
CA ILE A 120 14.62 -9.66 0.83
C ILE A 120 15.03 -11.12 0.69
N GLU A 121 14.46 -11.88 -0.25
CA GLU A 121 14.84 -13.26 -0.55
C GLU A 121 16.31 -13.34 -0.96
N GLY A 122 16.77 -12.47 -1.87
CA GLY A 122 18.18 -12.37 -2.25
C GLY A 122 19.09 -11.97 -1.07
N MET A 123 18.68 -11.03 -0.22
CA MET A 123 19.46 -10.64 0.98
C MET A 123 19.54 -11.75 2.03
N VAL A 124 18.49 -12.56 2.17
CA VAL A 124 18.44 -13.72 3.06
C VAL A 124 19.32 -14.84 2.52
N GLU A 125 19.28 -15.09 1.22
CA GLU A 125 20.15 -16.07 0.57
C GLU A 125 21.64 -15.69 0.68
N ASP A 126 21.97 -14.41 0.46
CA ASP A 126 23.32 -13.87 0.67
C ASP A 126 23.77 -13.93 2.14
N SER A 127 22.85 -13.68 3.08
CA SER A 127 23.16 -13.75 4.53
C SER A 127 23.34 -15.18 5.01
N ILE A 128 22.57 -16.13 4.46
CA ILE A 128 22.75 -17.57 4.71
C ILE A 128 24.06 -18.05 4.09
N GLY A 129 24.41 -17.59 2.88
CA GLY A 129 25.69 -17.87 2.23
C GLY A 129 26.88 -17.41 3.06
N LYS A 130 26.86 -16.15 3.50
CA LYS A 130 27.88 -15.60 4.41
C LYS A 130 27.92 -16.35 5.75
N GLY A 131 26.76 -16.68 6.31
CA GLY A 131 26.65 -17.46 7.55
C GLY A 131 27.29 -18.85 7.44
N LYS A 132 27.13 -19.54 6.30
CA LYS A 132 27.81 -20.80 6.01
C LYS A 132 29.32 -20.62 5.90
N GLU A 133 29.78 -19.58 5.20
CA GLU A 133 31.21 -19.25 5.06
C GLU A 133 31.87 -18.91 6.42
N PHE A 134 31.14 -18.25 7.34
CA PHE A 134 31.60 -18.01 8.71
C PHE A 134 31.72 -19.31 9.54
N ILE A 135 30.78 -20.25 9.40
CA ILE A 135 30.83 -21.54 10.11
C ILE A 135 31.96 -22.43 9.57
N GLU A 136 32.18 -22.41 8.26
CA GLU A 136 33.24 -23.18 7.61
C GLU A 136 34.63 -22.66 8.01
N ASN A 137 34.81 -21.34 8.06
CA ASN A 137 36.05 -20.72 8.56
C ASN A 137 36.30 -21.01 10.06
N LEU A 138 35.26 -21.02 10.90
CA LEU A 138 35.36 -21.39 12.33
C LEU A 138 35.73 -22.86 12.56
N THR A 139 35.34 -23.75 11.64
CA THR A 139 35.61 -25.20 11.74
C THR A 139 37.04 -25.55 11.32
N THR A 140 37.68 -24.69 10.52
CA THR A 140 38.98 -25.00 9.91
C THR A 140 40.18 -24.48 10.74
N GLU A 141 39.95 -23.60 11.72
CA GLU A 141 41.06 -22.87 12.37
C GLU A 141 41.50 -23.35 13.76
N ASN A 142 40.89 -24.35 14.42
CA ASN A 142 41.36 -24.73 15.77
C ASN A 142 41.28 -26.24 16.09
N ILE A 143 42.36 -26.96 15.80
CA ILE A 143 42.73 -28.17 16.55
C ILE A 143 44.21 -28.09 16.93
N THR A 144 44.52 -27.53 18.11
CA THR A 144 45.66 -27.97 18.91
C THR A 144 45.22 -28.14 20.38
N PRO A 145 45.46 -29.30 21.01
CA PRO A 145 45.02 -29.56 22.38
C PRO A 145 46.10 -29.09 23.35
N ILE A 146 45.76 -28.22 24.30
CA ILE A 146 46.61 -27.97 25.46
C ILE A 146 45.84 -28.32 26.73
N SER A 147 46.45 -29.25 27.44
CA SER A 147 46.09 -29.88 28.71
C SER A 147 46.10 -28.92 29.91
N GLU A 148 45.24 -29.23 30.88
CA GLU A 148 45.37 -29.03 32.34
C GLU A 148 45.78 -27.66 32.92
N LYS A 149 44.86 -27.01 33.68
CA LYS A 149 45.12 -26.66 35.09
C LYS A 149 43.89 -26.15 35.88
N LYS A 150 43.57 -26.91 36.94
CA LYS A 150 43.09 -26.58 38.30
C LYS A 150 42.31 -25.28 38.59
N THR A 151 41.13 -25.51 39.19
CA THR A 151 40.42 -24.81 40.27
C THR A 151 41.16 -23.67 41.00
N GLU A 152 40.48 -22.52 41.17
CA GLU A 152 40.49 -21.71 42.41
C GLU A 152 39.32 -20.69 42.42
N GLU A 153 38.60 -20.64 43.55
CA GLU A 153 37.50 -19.73 43.89
C GLU A 153 38.02 -18.30 44.15
N GLY A 154 37.22 -17.26 43.85
CA GLY A 154 37.48 -15.93 44.43
C GLY A 154 36.81 -14.71 43.79
N SER A 155 35.81 -14.17 44.52
CA SER A 155 35.43 -12.75 44.58
C SER A 155 34.76 -12.07 43.37
N LYS A 156 33.42 -11.98 43.44
CA LYS A 156 32.63 -10.94 42.76
C LYS A 156 33.01 -9.58 43.38
N LYS A 157 33.78 -8.76 42.65
CA LYS A 157 33.86 -7.32 42.95
C LYS A 157 32.53 -6.66 42.58
N GLU A 158 31.83 -6.11 43.56
CA GLU A 158 30.70 -5.19 43.35
C GLU A 158 31.16 -3.98 42.53
N GLU A 159 30.57 -3.78 41.35
CA GLU A 159 30.76 -2.56 40.58
C GLU A 159 29.89 -1.44 41.15
N LYS A 160 30.50 -0.27 41.42
CA LYS A 160 29.80 0.90 41.96
C LYS A 160 28.64 1.33 41.05
N SER A 161 27.50 1.63 41.67
CA SER A 161 26.28 2.10 41.00
C SER A 161 26.52 3.40 40.23
N ALA A 162 25.85 3.57 39.09
CA ALA A 162 25.96 4.75 38.22
C ALA A 162 25.77 6.07 38.97
N ARG A 163 25.00 6.07 40.06
CA ARG A 163 24.75 7.23 40.92
C ARG A 163 26.00 7.67 41.71
N GLU A 164 26.78 6.71 42.20
CA GLU A 164 28.06 7.00 42.90
C GLU A 164 29.12 7.51 41.93
N ARG A 165 29.12 6.99 40.68
CA ARG A 165 30.02 7.46 39.61
C ARG A 165 29.73 8.91 39.21
N LEU A 166 28.48 9.35 39.30
CA LEU A 166 28.09 10.74 39.01
C LEU A 166 28.45 11.69 40.15
N LYS A 167 28.39 11.22 41.40
CA LYS A 167 28.81 11.98 42.58
C LYS A 167 30.33 12.20 42.64
N ASP A 168 31.12 11.17 42.34
CA ASP A 168 32.60 11.30 42.27
C ASP A 168 33.07 12.29 41.19
N LYS A 169 32.25 12.53 40.16
CA LYS A 169 32.54 13.50 39.09
C LYS A 169 32.04 14.91 39.39
N GLY A 170 31.46 15.16 40.57
CA GLY A 170 30.98 16.48 40.99
C GLY A 170 29.80 17.02 40.16
N LEU A 171 29.05 16.13 39.52
CA LEU A 171 27.91 16.47 38.65
C LEU A 171 26.56 16.43 39.40
N LEU A 172 26.58 16.15 40.71
CA LEU A 172 25.47 16.12 41.67
C LEU A 172 25.93 16.77 42.98
#